data_AF-A0A1Z9HDJ2-F1
#
_entry.id   AF-A0A1Z9HDJ2-F1
#
_cell.length_a   1.000
_cell.length_b   1.000
_cell.length_c   1.000
_cell.angle_alpha   90.00
_cell.angle_beta   90.00
_cell.angle_gamma   90.00
#
_symmetry.space_group_name_H-M   'P 1'
#
loop_
_entity.id
_entity.type
_entity.pdbx_description
1 polymer ?
#
loop_
_entity_poly.entity_id
_entity_poly.type
_entity_poly.pdbx_seq_one_letter_code
_entity_poly.pdbx_strand_id
1 'polypeptide(L)'
;MYKLQEQDYLYLYPLLLPSEFKLEYGERSNSERAIQMLYKRKGLIPTIDAIKRIVAKSYAISDMNVAEYIWRGTVYDYIARQRIERKQTVWNRIRIYEELYK
;
A
#
# COMPACT_ATOMS: atom_id res chain seq x y z
N MET A 1 6.61 -11.60 19.43
CA MET A 1 5.57 -11.22 18.44
C MET A 1 6.13 -10.11 17.55
N TYR A 2 6.12 -10.29 16.23
CA TYR A 2 6.63 -9.27 15.31
C TYR A 2 5.77 -8.01 15.35
N LYS A 3 6.41 -6.83 15.34
CA LYS A 3 5.76 -5.53 15.16
C LYS A 3 6.18 -4.98 13.81
N LEU A 4 5.21 -4.49 13.03
CA LEU A 4 5.48 -3.85 11.75
C LEU A 4 6.49 -2.73 11.92
N GLN A 5 7.52 -2.73 11.08
CA GLN A 5 8.55 -1.71 11.09
C GLN A 5 8.17 -0.56 10.15
N GLU A 6 8.86 0.58 10.29
CA GLU A 6 8.68 1.75 9.42
C GLU A 6 8.69 1.36 7.93
N GLN A 7 9.63 0.50 7.55
CA GLN A 7 9.79 0.03 6.17
C GLN A 7 8.57 -0.72 5.64
N ASP A 8 7.83 -1.45 6.49
CA ASP A 8 6.62 -2.17 6.06
C ASP A 8 5.49 -1.19 5.72
N TYR A 9 5.34 -0.13 6.50
CA TYR A 9 4.36 0.94 6.23
C TYR A 9 4.69 1.66 4.92
N LEU A 10 5.96 2.01 4.71
CA LEU A 10 6.41 2.68 3.49
C LEU A 10 6.30 1.78 2.26
N TYR A 11 6.56 0.48 2.41
CA TYR A 11 6.42 -0.50 1.33
C TYR A 11 4.97 -0.66 0.87
N LEU A 12 4.02 -0.56 1.80
CA LEU A 12 2.58 -0.66 1.53
C LEU A 12 1.96 0.67 1.12
N TYR A 13 2.66 1.80 1.26
CA TYR A 13 2.20 3.07 0.71
C TYR A 13 2.36 3.10 -0.82
N PRO A 14 1.40 3.67 -1.59
CA PRO A 14 0.09 4.18 -1.19
C PRO A 14 -1.04 3.15 -1.37
N LEU A 15 -0.73 1.86 -1.34
CA LEU A 15 -1.68 0.78 -1.63
C LEU A 15 -2.59 0.44 -0.46
N LEU A 16 -2.24 0.87 0.76
CA LEU A 16 -3.03 0.65 1.97
C LEU A 16 -3.26 1.96 2.73
N LEU A 17 -4.51 2.21 3.12
CA LEU A 17 -4.86 3.36 3.95
C LEU A 17 -4.40 3.13 5.40
N PRO A 18 -4.01 4.19 6.13
CA PRO A 18 -3.68 4.10 7.55
C PRO A 18 -4.74 3.38 8.40
N SER A 19 -6.03 3.57 8.10
CA SER A 19 -7.15 2.92 8.80
C SER A 19 -7.24 1.41 8.54
N GLU A 20 -6.73 0.93 7.41
CA GLU A 20 -6.82 -0.48 7.00
C GLU A 20 -5.73 -1.34 7.65
N PHE A 21 -4.65 -0.76 8.15
CA PHE A 21 -3.55 -1.52 8.74
C PHE A 21 -3.95 -2.29 10.00
N LYS A 22 -4.82 -1.72 10.84
CA LYS A 22 -5.28 -2.40 12.06
C LYS A 22 -6.20 -3.58 11.72
N LEU A 23 -7.04 -3.43 10.70
CA LEU A 23 -7.89 -4.51 10.19
C LEU A 23 -7.05 -5.64 9.60
N GLU A 24 -6.01 -5.30 8.85
CA GLU A 24 -5.15 -6.29 8.21
C GLU A 24 -4.22 -6.99 9.20
N TYR A 25 -3.43 -6.24 9.96
CA TYR A 25 -2.30 -6.77 10.74
C TYR A 25 -2.56 -6.85 12.25
N GLY A 26 -3.73 -6.40 12.71
CA GLY A 26 -4.16 -6.48 14.10
C GLY A 26 -3.18 -5.82 15.06
N GLU A 27 -2.81 -6.53 16.12
CA GLU A 27 -1.86 -6.04 17.13
C GLU A 27 -0.44 -5.84 16.61
N ARG A 28 -0.09 -6.34 15.42
CA ARG A 28 1.23 -6.10 14.82
C ARG A 28 1.37 -4.67 14.28
N SER A 29 0.26 -3.96 14.08
CA SER A 29 0.25 -2.59 13.58
C SER A 29 0.16 -1.53 14.67
N ASN A 30 0.85 -0.42 14.42
CA ASN A 30 0.62 0.88 15.03
C ASN A 30 -0.80 1.41 14.76
N SER A 31 -1.18 2.42 15.54
CA SER A 31 -2.44 3.15 15.37
C SER A 31 -2.45 3.96 14.07
N GLU A 32 -3.65 4.22 13.56
CA GLU A 32 -3.87 5.03 12.35
C GLU A 32 -3.12 6.37 12.43
N ARG A 33 -3.25 7.08 13.56
CA ARG A 33 -2.59 8.38 13.79
C ARG A 33 -1.07 8.27 13.72
N ALA A 34 -0.47 7.21 14.26
CA ALA A 34 0.97 7.02 14.21
C ALA A 34 1.46 6.81 12.77
N ILE A 35 0.70 6.06 11.96
CA ILE A 35 1.01 5.82 10.54
C ILE A 35 0.87 7.12 9.73
N GLN A 36 -0.21 7.89 9.96
CA GLN A 36 -0.38 9.21 9.33
C GLN A 36 0.77 10.17 9.67
N MET A 37 1.20 10.20 10.93
CA MET A 37 2.34 11.00 11.36
C MET A 37 3.65 10.53 10.71
N LEU A 38 3.86 9.22 10.57
CA LEU A 38 4.99 8.68 9.81
C LEU A 38 4.97 9.20 8.36
N TYR A 39 3.85 9.08 7.66
CA TYR A 39 3.72 9.55 6.28
C TYR A 39 4.00 11.04 6.17
N LYS A 40 3.46 11.85 7.08
CA LYS A 40 3.73 13.29 7.14
C LYS A 40 5.21 13.60 7.34
N ARG A 41 5.89 12.91 8.27
CA ARG A 41 7.34 13.09 8.50
C ARG A 41 8.18 12.72 7.28
N LYS A 42 7.72 11.76 6.47
CA LYS A 42 8.38 11.36 5.22
C LYS A 42 8.04 12.24 4.02
N GLY A 43 7.25 13.30 4.20
CA GLY A 43 6.82 14.17 3.12
C GLY A 43 5.85 13.50 2.15
N LEU A 44 5.21 12.40 2.57
CA LEU A 44 4.24 11.69 1.75
C LEU A 44 2.89 12.42 1.78
N ILE A 45 2.22 12.41 0.64
CA ILE A 45 0.87 13.00 0.49
C ILE A 45 -0.20 12.00 0.95
N PRO A 46 -1.46 12.43 1.16
CA PRO A 46 -2.54 11.51 1.49
C PRO A 46 -2.63 10.34 0.50
N THR A 47 -2.86 9.15 1.02
CA THR A 47 -2.87 7.89 0.24
C THR A 47 -3.81 7.95 -0.97
N ILE A 48 -5.01 8.50 -0.79
CA ILE A 48 -6.01 8.65 -1.86
C ILE A 48 -5.47 9.55 -2.98
N ASP A 49 -4.80 10.64 -2.63
CA ASP A 49 -4.24 11.57 -3.60
C ASP A 49 -3.03 10.97 -4.32
N ALA A 50 -2.23 10.16 -3.64
CA ALA A 50 -1.15 9.40 -4.26
C ALA A 50 -1.69 8.40 -5.30
N ILE A 51 -2.76 7.66 -4.99
CA ILE A 51 -3.41 6.78 -5.96
C ILE A 51 -3.97 7.57 -7.15
N LYS A 52 -4.65 8.69 -6.91
CA LYS A 52 -5.14 9.57 -7.99
C LYS A 52 -3.98 10.05 -8.88
N ARG A 53 -2.84 10.42 -8.30
CA ARG A 53 -1.64 10.81 -9.07
C ARG A 53 -1.05 9.67 -9.87
N ILE A 54 -1.05 8.44 -9.35
CA ILE A 54 -0.61 7.25 -10.10
C ILE A 54 -1.51 7.05 -11.32
N VAL A 55 -2.83 7.08 -11.13
CA VAL A 55 -3.80 6.94 -12.22
C VAL A 55 -3.63 8.07 -13.25
N ALA A 56 -3.51 9.32 -12.81
CA ALA A 56 -3.29 10.44 -13.72
C ALA A 56 -1.99 10.29 -14.54
N LYS A 57 -0.90 9.86 -13.90
CA LYS A 57 0.38 9.63 -14.59
C LYS A 57 0.35 8.45 -15.55
N SER A 58 -0.51 7.46 -15.31
CA SER A 58 -0.62 6.29 -16.19
C SER A 58 -1.06 6.65 -17.61
N TYR A 59 -1.79 7.76 -17.80
CA TYR A 59 -2.18 8.23 -19.13
C TYR A 59 -0.99 8.68 -19.99
N ALA A 60 0.18 8.92 -19.40
CA ALA A 60 1.39 9.18 -20.18
C ALA A 60 1.86 7.96 -21.00
N ILE A 61 1.38 6.76 -20.67
CA ILE A 61 1.69 5.50 -21.35
C ILE A 61 0.43 4.80 -21.89
N SER A 62 -0.72 5.47 -21.90
CA SER A 62 -1.96 4.90 -22.44
C SER A 62 -1.90 4.84 -23.96
N ASP A 63 -2.30 3.72 -24.54
CA ASP A 63 -2.49 3.60 -25.99
C ASP A 63 -3.69 4.45 -26.44
N MET A 64 -3.51 5.23 -27.51
CA MET A 64 -4.54 6.14 -28.03
C MET A 64 -5.80 5.40 -28.52
N ASN A 65 -5.69 4.09 -28.81
CA ASN A 65 -6.81 3.28 -29.28
C ASN A 65 -7.68 2.71 -28.14
N VAL A 66 -7.27 2.88 -26.88
CA VAL A 66 -8.00 2.35 -25.72
C VAL A 66 -8.87 3.44 -25.12
N ALA A 67 -10.16 3.15 -24.97
CA ALA A 67 -11.09 4.07 -24.33
C ALA A 67 -10.69 4.35 -22.87
N GLU A 68 -10.85 5.61 -22.45
CA GLU A 68 -10.38 6.10 -21.14
C GLU A 68 -10.87 5.24 -19.96
N TYR A 69 -12.15 4.84 -19.98
CA TYR A 69 -12.73 4.03 -18.91
C TYR A 69 -12.10 2.63 -18.82
N ILE A 70 -11.73 2.02 -19.95
CA ILE A 70 -11.07 0.71 -20.01
C ILE A 70 -9.65 0.84 -19.45
N TRP A 71 -8.93 1.88 -19.87
CA TRP A 71 -7.59 2.16 -19.38
C TRP A 71 -7.58 2.36 -17.86
N ARG A 72 -8.48 3.23 -17.37
CA ARG A 72 -8.61 3.52 -15.94
C ARG A 72 -8.95 2.27 -15.14
N GLY A 73 -9.86 1.43 -15.64
CA GLY A 73 -10.19 0.14 -15.03
C GLY A 73 -8.96 -0.76 -14.91
N THR A 74 -8.22 -0.92 -16.01
CA THR A 74 -7.00 -1.74 -16.06
C THR A 74 -5.94 -1.27 -15.05
N VAL A 75 -5.76 0.05 -14.90
CA VAL A 75 -4.82 0.62 -13.93
C VAL A 75 -5.25 0.34 -12.49
N TYR A 76 -6.54 0.46 -12.18
CA TYR A 76 -7.06 0.10 -10.86
C TYR A 76 -6.93 -1.41 -10.56
N ASP A 77 -7.15 -2.27 -11.55
CA ASP A 77 -6.95 -3.72 -11.41
C ASP A 77 -5.48 -4.04 -11.12
N TYR A 78 -4.55 -3.35 -11.78
CA TYR A 78 -3.13 -3.48 -11.49
C TYR A 78 -2.79 -3.00 -10.07
N ILE A 79 -3.31 -1.85 -9.64
CA ILE A 79 -3.15 -1.35 -8.27
C ILE A 79 -3.68 -2.37 -7.25
N ALA A 80 -4.84 -2.97 -7.51
CA ALA A 80 -5.46 -3.98 -6.65
C ALA A 80 -4.59 -5.24 -6.54
N ARG A 81 -4.05 -5.74 -7.66
CA ARG A 81 -3.09 -6.87 -7.67
C ARG A 81 -1.83 -6.54 -6.86
N GLN A 82 -1.22 -5.39 -7.11
CA GLN A 82 -0.04 -4.94 -6.36
C GLN A 82 -0.31 -4.83 -4.86
N ARG A 83 -1.51 -4.36 -4.48
CA ARG A 83 -1.92 -4.31 -3.07
C ARG A 83 -1.90 -5.71 -2.43
N ILE A 84 -2.47 -6.71 -3.10
CA ILE A 84 -2.51 -8.10 -2.60
C ILE A 84 -1.09 -8.68 -2.48
N GLU A 85 -0.29 -8.57 -3.53
CA GLU A 85 1.08 -9.11 -3.58
C GLU A 85 1.97 -8.50 -2.48
N ARG A 86 1.89 -7.18 -2.28
CA ARG A 86 2.70 -6.51 -1.24
C ARG A 86 2.23 -6.86 0.16
N LYS A 87 0.93 -7.00 0.39
CA LYS A 87 0.40 -7.49 1.67
C LYS A 87 0.93 -8.89 1.99
N GLN A 88 0.88 -9.80 1.02
CA GLN A 88 1.41 -11.15 1.15
C GLN A 88 2.91 -11.15 1.47
N THR A 89 3.68 -10.26 0.84
CA THR A 89 5.11 -10.09 1.13
C THR A 89 5.35 -9.73 2.59
N VAL A 90 4.61 -8.76 3.13
CA VAL A 90 4.73 -8.36 4.54
C VAL A 90 4.30 -9.50 5.48
N TRP A 91 3.22 -10.22 5.14
CA TRP A 91 2.82 -11.42 5.89
C TRP A 91 3.88 -12.51 5.89
N ASN A 92 4.55 -12.76 4.76
CA ASN A 92 5.62 -13.73 4.68
C ASN A 92 6.81 -13.32 5.58
N ARG A 93 7.16 -12.03 5.62
CA ARG A 93 8.20 -11.52 6.54
C ARG A 93 7.81 -11.75 8.00
N ILE A 94 6.56 -11.42 8.37
CA ILE A 94 6.01 -11.68 9.70
C ILE A 94 6.15 -13.17 10.04
N ARG A 95 5.72 -14.05 9.14
CA ARG A 95 5.77 -15.50 9.33
C ARG A 95 7.20 -15.98 9.55
N ILE A 96 8.14 -15.60 8.68
CA ILE A 96 9.55 -16.01 8.79
C ILE A 96 10.15 -15.54 10.12
N TYR A 97 9.86 -14.29 10.53
CA TYR A 97 10.33 -13.79 11.82
C TYR A 97 9.74 -14.61 12.99
N GLU A 98 8.43 -14.87 12.95
CA GLU A 98 7.77 -15.66 14.00
C GLU A 98 8.21 -17.13 14.01
N GLU A 99 8.70 -17.68 12.90
CA GLU A 99 9.29 -19.02 12.83
C GLU A 99 10.72 -19.07 13.38
N LEU A 100 11.54 -18.04 13.12
CA LEU A 100 12.94 -17.98 13.57
C LEU A 100 13.10 -17.66 15.06
N TYR A 101 12.15 -16.92 15.62
CA TYR A 101 12.18 -16.44 17.02
C TYR A 101 11.07 -17.07 17.89
N LYS A 102 10.51 -18.19 17.42
CA LYS A 102 9.73 -19.12 18.24
C LYS A 102 10.65 -20.08 18.96
#